data_AF-A0A1T3CYP1-F1
#
_entry.id   AF-A0A1T3CYP1-F1
#
_cell.length_a   1.000
_cell.length_b   1.000
_cell.length_c   1.000
_cell.angle_alpha   90.00
_cell.angle_beta   90.00
_cell.angle_gamma   90.00
#
_symmetry.space_group_name_H-M   'P 1'
#
loop_
_entity.id
_entity.type
_entity.pdbx_description
1 polymer ?
#
loop_
_entity_poly.entity_id
_entity_poly.type
_entity_poly.pdbx_seq_one_letter_code
_entity_poly.pdbx_strand_id
1 'polypeptide(L)'
;MEHLGIDAGDYAIGMADALAFLHWVAKVDGNDVEFVLARPRSQSDTALSQSQLDERRVNNTKILGPHALWILDFDLCRDLTLDEKGIEQACKAFWRNDPFYPRPGSSNAENQRLWTIFEERFLLSSAEVLRSEPDQVKQLPKLLIGRIKEAKGTMTIGST
;
A
#
# COMPACT_ATOMS: atom_id res chain seq x y z
N MET A 1 -5.08 11.73 10.43
CA MET A 1 -5.66 12.31 9.19
C MET A 1 -7.12 12.68 9.37
N GLU A 2 -7.96 11.79 9.89
CA GLU A 2 -9.40 12.03 10.15
C GLU A 2 -9.70 13.32 10.94
N HIS A 3 -9.04 13.54 12.07
CA HIS A 3 -9.23 14.75 12.90
C HIS A 3 -8.88 16.06 12.17
N LEU A 4 -8.07 15.98 11.11
CA LEU A 4 -7.69 17.14 10.28
C LEU A 4 -8.61 17.31 9.07
N GLY A 5 -9.64 16.46 8.91
CA GLY A 5 -10.53 16.45 7.75
C GLY A 5 -9.88 15.88 6.48
N ILE A 6 -8.73 15.22 6.60
CA ILE A 6 -8.00 14.62 5.47
C ILE A 6 -8.57 13.23 5.22
N ASP A 7 -9.06 12.98 4.02
CA ASP A 7 -9.48 11.65 3.58
C ASP A 7 -8.29 10.88 3.03
N ALA A 8 -7.88 9.82 3.72
CA ALA A 8 -6.68 9.05 3.37
C ALA A 8 -6.92 7.98 2.30
N GLY A 9 -8.15 7.81 1.79
CA GLY A 9 -8.47 6.71 0.86
C GLY A 9 -7.66 6.75 -0.43
N ASP A 10 -7.38 7.94 -0.98
CA ASP A 10 -6.54 8.07 -2.16
C ASP A 10 -5.07 7.72 -1.90
N TYR A 11 -4.59 7.96 -0.68
CA TYR A 11 -3.26 7.51 -0.28
C TYR A 11 -3.23 6.00 -0.11
N ALA A 12 -4.29 5.39 0.45
CA ALA A 12 -4.42 3.94 0.53
C ALA A 12 -4.39 3.28 -0.86
N ILE A 13 -5.06 3.89 -1.87
CA ILE A 13 -4.98 3.47 -3.27
C ILE A 13 -3.54 3.54 -3.79
N GLY A 14 -2.85 4.67 -3.58
CA GLY A 14 -1.47 4.86 -4.02
C GLY A 14 -0.49 3.88 -3.36
N MET A 15 -0.65 3.62 -2.07
CA MET A 15 0.14 2.63 -1.33
C MET A 15 -0.08 1.21 -1.85
N ALA A 16 -1.34 0.85 -2.16
CA ALA A 16 -1.69 -0.44 -2.73
C ALA A 16 -1.07 -0.65 -4.12
N ASP A 17 -1.14 0.37 -4.98
CA ASP A 17 -0.52 0.34 -6.31
C ASP A 17 1.00 0.21 -6.23
N ALA A 18 1.63 0.98 -5.33
CA ALA A 18 3.07 0.94 -5.12
C ALA A 18 3.53 -0.45 -4.62
N LEU A 19 2.85 -1.03 -3.63
CA LEU A 19 3.21 -2.35 -3.12
C LEU A 19 2.97 -3.46 -4.16
N ALA A 20 1.89 -3.40 -4.92
CA ALA A 20 1.66 -4.35 -6.03
C ALA A 20 2.78 -4.25 -7.08
N PHE A 21 3.24 -3.03 -7.40
CA PHE A 21 4.38 -2.83 -8.28
C PHE A 21 5.68 -3.42 -7.67
N LEU A 22 5.97 -3.13 -6.41
CA LEU A 22 7.17 -3.64 -5.73
C LEU A 22 7.21 -5.16 -5.71
N HIS A 23 6.12 -5.80 -5.31
CA HIS A 23 6.06 -7.26 -5.20
C HIS A 23 6.13 -7.96 -6.55
N TRP A 24 5.42 -7.47 -7.56
CA TRP A 24 5.18 -8.25 -8.78
C TRP A 24 6.00 -7.81 -9.99
N VAL A 25 6.30 -6.51 -10.08
CA VAL A 25 7.13 -5.95 -11.16
C VAL A 25 8.59 -5.89 -10.73
N ALA A 26 8.88 -5.20 -9.63
CA ALA A 26 10.24 -5.06 -9.13
C ALA A 26 10.75 -6.33 -8.43
N LYS A 27 9.84 -7.21 -8.02
CA LYS A 27 10.13 -8.47 -7.32
C LYS A 27 10.97 -8.26 -6.07
N VAL A 28 10.56 -7.29 -5.25
CA VAL A 28 11.12 -7.03 -3.92
C VAL A 28 10.04 -7.06 -2.86
N ASP A 29 10.38 -7.41 -1.62
CA ASP A 29 9.41 -7.59 -0.52
C ASP A 29 8.80 -6.30 0.05
N GLY A 30 9.42 -5.14 -0.24
CA GLY A 30 9.00 -3.85 0.30
C GLY A 30 9.32 -3.70 1.80
N ASN A 31 10.33 -4.40 2.30
CA ASN A 31 10.76 -4.27 3.68
C ASN A 31 11.37 -2.88 3.94
N ASP A 32 10.91 -2.25 5.01
CA ASP A 32 11.26 -0.92 5.53
C ASP A 32 10.91 0.28 4.63
N VAL A 33 10.09 0.09 3.59
CA VAL A 33 9.68 1.22 2.75
C VAL A 33 8.79 2.20 3.52
N GLU A 34 9.08 3.50 3.34
CA GLU A 34 8.35 4.59 3.97
C GLU A 34 7.49 5.35 2.97
N PHE A 35 6.24 5.62 3.34
CA PHE A 35 5.34 6.47 2.55
C PHE A 35 5.21 7.85 3.17
N VAL A 36 5.50 8.89 2.37
CA VAL A 36 5.46 10.28 2.83
C VAL A 36 4.68 11.17 1.88
N LEU A 37 4.09 12.24 2.41
CA LEU A 37 3.46 13.29 1.61
C LEU A 37 4.44 14.45 1.45
N ALA A 38 4.78 14.78 0.20
CA ALA A 38 5.70 15.88 -0.10
C ALA A 38 5.29 16.61 -1.39
N ARG A 39 6.01 17.68 -1.73
CA ARG A 39 5.73 18.43 -2.96
C ARG A 39 5.81 17.53 -4.20
N PRO A 40 4.93 17.71 -5.20
CA PRO A 40 5.05 17.04 -6.49
C PRO A 40 6.32 17.49 -7.24
N ARG A 41 6.86 16.64 -8.12
CA ARG A 41 8.03 16.99 -8.96
C ARG A 41 7.71 18.08 -9.97
N SER A 42 6.54 18.01 -10.58
CA SER A 42 6.05 19.02 -11.51
C SER A 42 4.58 19.36 -11.22
N GLN A 43 4.15 20.57 -11.58
CA GLN A 43 2.74 20.95 -11.48
C GLN A 43 1.85 20.13 -12.44
N SER A 44 2.44 19.56 -13.51
CA SER A 44 1.75 18.63 -14.41
C SER A 44 1.50 17.26 -13.79
N ASP A 45 2.31 16.81 -12.82
CA ASP A 45 2.08 15.54 -12.11
C ASP A 45 0.80 15.58 -11.26
N THR A 46 0.39 16.79 -10.84
CA THR A 46 -0.93 17.03 -10.24
C THR A 46 -2.04 17.26 -11.28
N ALA A 47 -1.69 17.60 -12.52
CA ALA A 47 -2.64 17.98 -13.58
C ALA A 47 -3.16 16.78 -14.39
N LEU A 48 -2.42 15.67 -14.49
CA LEU A 48 -2.94 14.42 -15.09
C LEU A 48 -4.13 13.84 -14.33
N SER A 49 -4.44 14.37 -13.13
CA SER A 49 -5.62 14.06 -12.33
C SER A 49 -6.70 15.16 -12.33
N GLN A 50 -6.48 16.30 -13.00
CA GLN A 50 -7.37 17.46 -12.93
C GLN A 50 -8.64 17.32 -13.76
N SER A 51 -8.70 16.40 -14.72
CA SER A 51 -9.89 16.23 -15.56
C SER A 51 -11.10 15.67 -14.80
N GLN A 52 -10.90 15.12 -13.60
CA GLN A 52 -11.94 14.60 -12.70
C GLN A 52 -11.46 14.70 -11.23
N LEU A 53 -11.36 15.92 -10.68
CA LEU A 53 -11.02 16.06 -9.26
C LEU A 53 -12.20 15.57 -8.40
N ASP A 54 -12.04 14.41 -7.77
CA ASP A 54 -12.89 13.98 -6.66
C ASP A 54 -12.85 15.07 -5.56
N GLU A 55 -14.01 15.44 -5.02
CA GLU A 55 -14.16 16.45 -3.95
C GLU A 55 -13.22 16.16 -2.76
N ARG A 56 -12.94 14.87 -2.52
CA ARG A 56 -12.01 14.39 -1.48
C ARG A 56 -10.58 14.88 -1.71
N ARG A 57 -10.07 14.81 -2.94
CA ARG A 57 -8.74 15.35 -3.31
C ARG A 57 -8.68 16.86 -3.17
N VAL A 58 -9.76 17.54 -3.54
CA VAL A 58 -9.88 19.00 -3.39
C VAL A 58 -9.80 19.39 -1.91
N ASN A 59 -10.41 18.61 -1.02
CA ASN A 59 -10.33 18.90 0.41
C ASN A 59 -8.92 18.68 0.97
N ASN A 60 -8.27 17.56 0.63
CA ASN A 60 -6.92 17.27 1.09
C ASN A 60 -5.91 18.34 0.62
N THR A 61 -6.03 18.82 -0.61
CA THR A 61 -5.16 19.88 -1.17
C THR A 61 -5.42 21.25 -0.54
N LYS A 62 -6.64 21.54 -0.08
CA LYS A 62 -6.92 22.75 0.72
C LYS A 62 -6.24 22.72 2.08
N ILE A 63 -6.15 21.54 2.72
CA ILE A 63 -5.57 21.38 4.06
C ILE A 63 -4.03 21.33 4.00
N LEU A 64 -3.47 20.51 3.10
CA LEU A 64 -2.03 20.23 3.02
C LEU A 64 -1.29 21.06 1.96
N GLY A 65 -2.01 21.80 1.12
CA GLY A 65 -1.47 22.35 -0.13
C GLY A 65 -1.28 21.28 -1.22
N PRO A 66 -0.78 21.64 -2.41
CA PRO A 66 -0.44 20.66 -3.44
C PRO A 66 0.66 19.70 -2.98
N HIS A 67 0.38 18.40 -3.02
CA HIS A 67 1.29 17.34 -2.58
C HIS A 67 1.11 16.06 -3.42
N ALA A 68 2.06 15.15 -3.30
CA ALA A 68 2.04 13.81 -3.88
C ALA A 68 2.46 12.79 -2.81
N LEU A 69 2.06 11.54 -3.02
CA LEU A 69 2.56 10.41 -2.26
C LEU A 69 3.92 9.99 -2.82
N TRP A 70 4.91 9.93 -1.94
CA TRP A 70 6.25 9.45 -2.24
C TRP A 70 6.50 8.17 -1.45
N ILE A 71 7.35 7.32 -2.02
CA ILE A 71 7.88 6.13 -1.37
C ILE A 71 9.40 6.26 -1.32
N LEU A 72 9.97 6.02 -0.16
CA LEU A 72 11.40 6.15 0.14
C LEU A 72 11.87 4.95 0.96
N ASP A 73 13.18 4.95 1.24
CA ASP A 73 13.89 3.97 2.07
C ASP A 73 13.77 2.51 1.59
N PHE A 74 14.60 2.15 0.60
CA PHE A 74 14.60 0.83 -0.02
C PHE A 74 15.79 -0.04 0.42
N ASP A 75 16.55 0.40 1.42
CA ASP A 75 17.85 -0.18 1.78
C ASP A 75 17.75 -1.59 2.38
N LEU A 76 16.62 -1.92 3.02
CA LEU A 76 16.34 -3.24 3.59
C LEU A 76 15.45 -4.13 2.72
N CYS A 77 15.03 -3.66 1.53
CA CYS A 77 14.30 -4.47 0.57
C CYS A 77 15.13 -5.66 0.10
N ARG A 78 14.48 -6.81 -0.05
CA ARG A 78 15.10 -8.05 -0.55
C ARG A 78 14.33 -8.60 -1.73
N ASP A 79 15.03 -9.33 -2.58
CA ASP A 79 14.42 -10.07 -3.69
C ASP A 79 13.27 -10.95 -3.18
N LEU A 80 12.18 -10.96 -3.93
CA LEU A 80 10.95 -11.67 -3.64
C LEU A 80 10.77 -12.81 -4.63
N THR A 81 10.75 -14.04 -4.13
CA THR A 81 10.37 -15.21 -4.94
C THR A 81 8.86 -15.24 -5.14
N LEU A 82 8.40 -15.70 -6.32
CA LEU A 82 6.97 -15.81 -6.62
C LEU A 82 6.44 -17.19 -6.19
N ASP A 83 6.58 -17.49 -4.90
CA ASP A 83 6.14 -18.72 -4.25
C ASP A 83 5.71 -18.44 -2.80
N GLU A 84 5.31 -19.48 -2.06
CA GLU A 84 4.86 -19.33 -0.68
C GLU A 84 5.92 -18.72 0.25
N LYS A 85 7.21 -18.99 0.01
CA LYS A 85 8.30 -18.41 0.82
C LYS A 85 8.41 -16.92 0.63
N GLY A 86 8.30 -16.44 -0.61
CA GLY A 86 8.24 -15.02 -0.88
C GLY A 86 7.03 -14.37 -0.23
N ILE A 87 5.87 -15.03 -0.23
CA ILE A 87 4.68 -14.51 0.45
C ILE A 87 4.86 -14.40 1.95
N GLU A 88 5.50 -15.38 2.59
CA GLU A 88 5.85 -15.29 4.01
C GLU A 88 6.82 -14.12 4.29
N GLN A 89 7.80 -13.90 3.41
CA GLN A 89 8.75 -12.80 3.52
C GLN A 89 8.05 -11.44 3.38
N ALA A 90 7.23 -11.24 2.33
CA ALA A 90 6.46 -10.02 2.13
C ALA A 90 5.46 -9.76 3.27
N CYS A 91 4.84 -10.80 3.81
CA CYS A 91 3.96 -10.67 4.98
C CYS A 91 4.74 -10.20 6.22
N LYS A 92 5.93 -10.75 6.47
CA LYS A 92 6.80 -10.30 7.56
C LYS A 92 7.24 -8.84 7.37
N ALA A 93 7.67 -8.47 6.17
CA ALA A 93 7.99 -7.10 5.80
C ALA A 93 6.81 -6.17 6.10
N PHE A 94 5.61 -6.53 5.62
CA PHE A 94 4.38 -5.75 5.84
C PHE A 94 4.08 -5.46 7.33
N TRP A 95 4.37 -6.39 8.24
CA TRP A 95 4.15 -6.16 9.67
C TRP A 95 5.32 -5.44 10.36
N ARG A 96 6.53 -5.54 9.82
CA ARG A 96 7.74 -4.90 10.34
C ARG A 96 7.84 -3.42 10.02
N ASN A 97 7.43 -2.99 8.83
CA ASN A 97 7.48 -1.56 8.52
C ASN A 97 6.56 -0.79 9.48
N ASP A 98 6.70 0.53 9.51
CA ASP A 98 5.88 1.36 10.36
C ASP A 98 4.36 1.24 10.09
N PRO A 99 3.51 1.46 11.11
CA PRO A 99 2.06 1.27 11.02
C PRO A 99 1.33 2.37 10.24
N PHE A 100 2.02 3.13 9.39
CA PHE A 100 1.48 4.32 8.71
C PHE A 100 0.82 4.03 7.35
N TYR A 101 0.81 2.78 6.88
CA TYR A 101 -0.08 2.31 5.79
C TYR A 101 -1.20 1.41 6.32
N PRO A 102 -2.32 1.26 5.58
CA PRO A 102 -3.53 0.58 6.07
C PRO A 102 -3.26 -0.85 6.54
N ARG A 103 -3.76 -1.20 7.74
CA ARG A 103 -3.62 -2.54 8.35
C ARG A 103 -4.98 -3.16 8.62
N PRO A 104 -5.13 -4.50 8.50
CA PRO A 104 -6.39 -5.15 8.78
C PRO A 104 -6.74 -5.11 10.27
N GLY A 105 -8.03 -5.26 10.56
CA GLY A 105 -8.55 -5.59 11.88
C GLY A 105 -8.45 -4.46 12.92
N SER A 106 -8.28 -3.21 12.51
CA SER A 106 -8.49 -2.08 13.43
C SER A 106 -9.92 -2.11 13.99
N SER A 107 -10.12 -1.63 15.23
CA SER A 107 -11.45 -1.40 15.80
C SER A 107 -12.05 -0.05 15.37
N ASN A 108 -11.24 0.85 14.81
CA ASN A 108 -11.69 2.14 14.28
C ASN A 108 -12.27 1.97 12.87
N ALA A 109 -13.46 2.55 12.64
CA ALA A 109 -14.21 2.40 11.39
C ALA A 109 -13.48 2.98 10.17
N GLU A 110 -12.78 4.11 10.31
CA GLU A 110 -12.01 4.71 9.22
C GLU A 110 -10.82 3.83 8.84
N ASN A 111 -10.10 3.28 9.82
CA ASN A 111 -9.01 2.34 9.54
C ASN A 111 -9.51 1.05 8.87
N GLN A 112 -10.70 0.56 9.22
CA GLN A 112 -11.34 -0.57 8.52
C GLN A 112 -11.65 -0.21 7.08
N ARG A 113 -12.23 0.97 6.83
CA ARG A 113 -12.49 1.49 5.49
C ARG A 113 -11.21 1.60 4.66
N LEU A 114 -10.16 2.18 5.22
CA LEU A 114 -8.87 2.33 4.54
C LEU A 114 -8.24 0.97 4.21
N TRP A 115 -8.35 -0.02 5.11
CA TRP A 115 -7.93 -1.38 4.81
C TRP A 115 -8.73 -1.99 3.66
N THR A 116 -10.05 -1.84 3.64
CA THR A 116 -10.89 -2.33 2.53
C THR A 116 -10.47 -1.71 1.20
N ILE A 117 -10.28 -0.39 1.15
CA ILE A 117 -9.81 0.32 -0.05
C ILE A 117 -8.45 -0.22 -0.50
N PHE A 118 -7.52 -0.36 0.44
CA PHE A 118 -6.19 -0.88 0.16
C PHE A 118 -6.25 -2.31 -0.40
N GLU A 119 -6.99 -3.21 0.26
CA GLU A 119 -7.12 -4.61 -0.13
C GLU A 119 -7.71 -4.76 -1.53
N GLU A 120 -8.83 -4.08 -1.79
CA GLU A 120 -9.50 -4.11 -3.10
C GLU A 120 -8.58 -3.59 -4.20
N ARG A 121 -7.91 -2.45 -3.95
CA ARG A 121 -6.99 -1.87 -4.93
C ARG A 121 -5.76 -2.74 -5.16
N PHE A 122 -5.15 -3.27 -4.10
CA PHE A 122 -3.96 -4.11 -4.19
C PHE A 122 -4.25 -5.35 -5.03
N LEU A 123 -5.37 -6.02 -4.77
CA LEU A 123 -5.78 -7.21 -5.53
C LEU A 123 -6.05 -6.88 -7.01
N LEU A 124 -6.71 -5.76 -7.29
CA LEU A 124 -6.98 -5.31 -8.66
C LEU A 124 -5.69 -5.03 -9.42
N SER A 125 -4.80 -4.23 -8.84
CA SER A 125 -3.52 -3.86 -9.47
C SER A 125 -2.59 -5.06 -9.63
N SER A 126 -2.59 -5.98 -8.65
CA SER A 126 -1.84 -7.23 -8.75
C SER A 126 -2.36 -8.13 -9.88
N ALA A 127 -3.68 -8.25 -10.04
CA ALA A 127 -4.28 -9.04 -11.12
C ALA A 127 -3.91 -8.50 -12.51
N GLU A 128 -3.88 -7.18 -12.66
CA GLU A 128 -3.46 -6.53 -13.91
C GLU A 128 -1.98 -6.81 -14.23
N VAL A 129 -1.09 -6.65 -13.24
CA VAL A 129 0.35 -6.91 -13.42
C VAL A 129 0.61 -8.38 -13.76
N LEU A 130 -0.06 -9.31 -13.08
CA LEU A 130 0.17 -10.75 -13.21
C LEU A 130 -0.70 -11.41 -14.30
N ARG A 131 -1.40 -10.63 -15.15
CA ARG A 131 -2.37 -11.16 -16.13
C ARG A 131 -1.81 -12.25 -17.05
N SER A 132 -0.51 -12.18 -17.36
CA SER A 132 0.19 -13.10 -18.27
C SER A 132 0.97 -14.21 -17.56
N GLU A 133 0.96 -14.24 -16.22
CA GLU A 133 1.67 -15.23 -15.42
C GLU A 133 0.86 -16.55 -15.28
N PRO A 134 1.50 -17.66 -14.88
CA PRO A 134 0.81 -18.91 -14.55
C PRO A 134 -0.19 -18.75 -13.40
N ASP A 135 -1.21 -19.61 -13.35
CA ASP A 135 -2.28 -19.54 -12.34
C ASP A 135 -1.76 -19.66 -10.91
N GLN A 136 -0.66 -20.41 -10.69
CA GLN A 136 -0.02 -20.52 -9.38
C GLN A 136 0.47 -19.15 -8.89
N VAL A 137 1.05 -18.33 -9.78
CA VAL A 137 1.54 -16.98 -9.46
C VAL A 137 0.38 -16.00 -9.29
N LYS A 138 -0.67 -16.11 -10.12
CA LYS A 138 -1.88 -15.27 -10.04
C LYS A 138 -2.64 -15.40 -8.72
N GLN A 139 -2.45 -16.50 -7.99
CA GLN A 139 -3.08 -16.71 -6.68
C GLN A 139 -2.31 -16.05 -5.52
N LEU A 140 -1.04 -15.71 -5.72
CA LEU A 140 -0.16 -15.17 -4.67
C LEU A 140 -0.68 -13.88 -4.01
N PRO A 141 -1.25 -12.89 -4.72
CA PRO A 141 -1.77 -11.68 -4.07
C PRO A 141 -2.86 -11.97 -3.04
N LYS A 142 -3.77 -12.91 -3.35
CA LYS A 142 -4.82 -13.35 -2.41
C LYS A 142 -4.22 -14.09 -1.22
N LEU A 143 -3.22 -14.93 -1.47
CA LEU A 143 -2.49 -15.63 -0.42
C LEU A 143 -1.81 -14.63 0.53
N LEU A 144 -1.13 -13.60 -0.01
CA LEU A 144 -0.48 -12.57 0.78
C LEU A 144 -1.48 -11.80 1.67
N ILE A 145 -2.60 -11.34 1.12
CA ILE A 145 -3.66 -10.67 1.90
C ILE A 145 -4.20 -11.59 3.00
N GLY A 146 -4.41 -12.88 2.70
CA GLY A 146 -4.80 -13.88 3.69
C GLY A 146 -3.78 -14.00 4.83
N ARG A 147 -2.50 -14.17 4.50
CA ARG A 147 -1.41 -14.25 5.49
C ARG A 147 -1.29 -12.99 6.34
N ILE A 148 -1.44 -11.81 5.74
CA ILE A 148 -1.41 -10.53 6.47
C ILE A 148 -2.55 -10.47 7.49
N LYS A 149 -3.77 -10.88 7.12
CA LYS A 149 -4.92 -10.93 8.02
C LYS A 149 -4.74 -11.94 9.16
N GLU A 150 -4.19 -13.11 8.86
CA GLU A 150 -3.94 -14.19 9.84
C GLU A 150 -2.83 -13.85 10.84
N ALA A 151 -1.76 -13.18 10.40
CA ALA A 151 -0.61 -12.83 11.25
C ALA A 151 -0.93 -11.79 12.33
N LYS A 152 -2.12 -11.18 12.27
CA LYS A 152 -2.60 -10.23 13.26
C LYS A 152 -2.83 -10.91 14.61
N GLY A 153 -1.90 -10.72 15.54
CA GLY A 153 -1.96 -11.22 16.92
C GLY A 153 -0.74 -12.03 17.36
N THR A 154 0.05 -12.55 16.42
CA THR A 154 1.29 -13.31 16.69
C THR A 154 2.55 -12.49 16.49
N MET A 155 2.54 -11.50 15.59
CA MET A 155 3.73 -10.71 15.22
C MET A 155 3.82 -9.32 15.89
N THR A 156 2.84 -8.94 16.72
CA THR A 156 2.82 -7.67 17.47
C THR A 156 3.75 -7.65 18.69
N ILE A 157 4.39 -8.78 19.04
CA ILE A 157 5.30 -8.90 20.18
C ILE A 157 6.70 -9.22 19.64
N GLY A 158 7.41 -8.18 19.26
CA GLY A 158 8.76 -8.27 18.73
C GLY A 158 9.48 -6.93 18.76
N SER A 159 9.29 -6.16 19.83
CA SER A 159 10.18 -5.05 20.14
C SER A 159 11.49 -5.65 20.66
N THR A 160 12.56 -5.44 19.90
CA THR A 160 13.92 -5.49 20.43
C THR A 160 14.17 -4.24 21.27
#